data_AF-A0A3D4U1Z2-F1
#
_entry.id   AF-A0A3D4U1Z2-F1
#
_cell.length_a   1.000
_cell.length_b   1.000
_cell.length_c   1.000
_cell.angle_alpha   90.00
_cell.angle_beta   90.00
_cell.angle_gamma   90.00
#
_symmetry.space_group_name_H-M   'P 1'
#
loop_
_entity.id
_entity.type
_entity.pdbx_description
1 polymer ?
#
loop_
_entity_poly.entity_id
_entity_poly.type
_entity_poly.pdbx_seq_one_letter_code
_entity_poly.pdbx_strand_id
1 'polypeptide(L)' 'MVESMRIIDLSKIINPQTAVYPGDAKVHFETEASFDEQGYCLTRMHLSTHTGTHIDAPRHFLKEGCGVTGLALEAF' A
#
# COMPACT_ATOMS: atom_id res chain seq x y z
N MET A 1 5.24 -33.10 -16.14
CA MET A 1 5.48 -32.65 -14.76
C MET A 1 5.77 -31.16 -14.85
N VAL A 2 4.81 -30.29 -14.51
CA VAL A 2 5.06 -28.85 -14.45
C VAL A 2 5.66 -28.59 -13.08
N GLU A 3 6.89 -28.09 -13.03
CA GLU A 3 7.49 -27.64 -11.77
C GLU A 3 6.61 -26.53 -11.18
N SER A 4 6.21 -26.69 -9.91
CA SER A 4 5.46 -25.65 -9.21
C SER A 4 6.39 -24.46 -8.97
N MET A 5 6.07 -23.31 -9.54
CA MET A 5 6.80 -22.07 -9.30
C MET A 5 6.67 -21.70 -7.81
N ARG A 6 7.82 -21.46 -7.15
CA ARG A 6 7.84 -20.98 -5.76
C ARG A 6 7.62 -19.48 -5.73
N ILE A 7 6.56 -19.04 -5.06
CA ILE A 7 6.28 -17.62 -4.81
C ILE A 7 6.87 -17.23 -3.45
N ILE A 8 7.59 -16.10 -3.40
CA ILE A 8 8.16 -15.53 -2.18
C ILE A 8 7.58 -14.14 -1.99
N ASP A 9 6.99 -13.87 -0.83
CA ASP A 9 6.50 -12.53 -0.47
C ASP A 9 7.67 -11.64 -0.01
N LEU A 10 7.82 -10.48 -0.66
CA LEU A 10 8.83 -9.47 -0.37
C LEU A 10 8.23 -8.21 0.28
N SER A 11 6.95 -8.27 0.67
CA SER A 11 6.22 -7.15 1.25
C SER A 11 6.39 -7.10 2.76
N LYS A 12 6.42 -5.88 3.32
CA LYS A 12 6.34 -5.66 4.76
C LYS A 12 4.89 -5.46 5.20
N ILE A 13 4.54 -6.04 6.35
CA ILE A 13 3.24 -5.77 7.00
C ILE A 13 3.17 -4.28 7.36
N ILE A 14 2.05 -3.65 7.02
CA ILE A 14 1.75 -2.26 7.38
C ILE A 14 0.89 -2.24 8.66
N ASN A 15 1.31 -1.42 9.63
CA ASN A 15 0.67 -1.24 10.92
C ASN A 15 1.01 0.17 11.49
N PRO A 16 0.39 0.62 12.59
CA PRO A 16 0.68 1.94 13.18
C PRO A 16 2.14 2.16 13.60
N GLN A 17 2.94 1.10 13.76
CA GLN A 17 4.37 1.15 14.09
C GLN A 17 5.28 1.11 12.86
N THR A 18 4.71 1.07 11.65
CA THR A 18 5.48 1.08 10.41
C THR A 18 6.30 2.35 10.35
N ALA A 19 7.62 2.19 10.17
CA ALA A 19 8.51 3.31 9.98
C ALA A 19 8.12 4.06 8.71
N VAL A 20 7.99 5.38 8.82
CA VAL A 20 7.74 6.30 7.70
C VAL A 20 8.91 7.24 7.57
N TYR A 21 9.04 7.89 6.41
CA TYR A 21 10.05 8.90 6.20
C TYR A 21 9.86 10.08 7.19
N PRO A 22 10.92 10.70 7.73
CA PRO A 22 10.77 11.85 8.62
C PRO A 22 9.99 12.99 7.97
N GLY A 23 8.82 13.32 8.54
CA GLY A 23 7.92 14.35 8.04
C GLY A 23 6.66 13.82 7.33
N ASP A 24 6.64 12.55 6.93
CA ASP A 24 5.48 11.93 6.30
C ASP A 24 4.35 11.62 7.30
N ALA A 25 3.14 11.44 6.76
CA ALA A 25 2.00 11.00 7.54
C ALA A 25 2.25 9.61 8.14
N LYS A 26 2.03 9.49 9.45
CA LYS A 26 2.02 8.18 10.11
C LYS A 26 0.83 7.35 9.64
N VAL A 27 1.01 6.03 9.66
CA VAL A 27 -0.06 5.09 9.37
C VAL A 27 -1.09 5.13 10.49
N HIS A 28 -2.35 5.32 10.13
CA HIS A 28 -3.47 5.28 11.06
C HIS A 28 -4.57 4.36 10.54
N PHE A 29 -5.15 3.59 11.45
CA PHE A 29 -6.28 2.71 11.21
C PHE A 29 -7.38 3.07 12.19
N GLU A 30 -8.59 3.19 11.68
CA GLU A 30 -9.78 3.49 12.47
C GLU A 30 -10.87 2.46 12.13
N THR A 31 -11.43 1.82 13.15
CA THR A 31 -12.58 0.94 12.96
C THR A 31 -13.81 1.80 12.71
N GLU A 32 -14.36 1.74 11.50
CA GLU A 32 -15.58 2.45 11.13
C GLU A 32 -16.83 1.59 11.29
N ALA A 33 -16.70 0.26 11.16
CA ALA A 33 -17.76 -0.68 11.46
C ALA A 33 -17.19 -1.96 12.06
N SER A 34 -17.91 -2.53 13.00
CA SER A 34 -17.64 -3.83 13.60
C SER A 34 -18.74 -4.82 13.26
N PHE A 35 -18.38 -6.10 13.20
CA PHE A 35 -19.36 -7.13 12.86
C PHE A 35 -20.51 -7.21 13.88
N ASP A 36 -20.22 -7.06 15.17
CA ASP A 36 -21.22 -7.20 16.23
C ASP A 36 -22.30 -6.12 16.18
N GLU A 37 -21.96 -4.91 15.71
CA GLU A 37 -22.89 -3.79 15.64
C GLU A 37 -23.54 -3.62 14.26
N GLN A 38 -22.79 -3.80 13.18
CA GLN A 38 -23.26 -3.51 11.80
C GLN A 38 -23.36 -4.76 10.92
N GLY A 39 -22.89 -5.93 11.36
CA GLY A 39 -22.87 -7.16 10.55
C GLY A 39 -21.76 -7.21 9.50
N TYR A 40 -20.81 -6.27 9.53
CA TYR A 40 -19.61 -6.25 8.67
C TYR A 40 -18.46 -5.53 9.37
N CYS A 41 -17.22 -5.83 8.95
CA CYS A 41 -16.03 -5.12 9.42
C CYS A 41 -15.59 -4.08 8.39
N LEU A 42 -15.34 -2.86 8.84
CA LEU A 42 -14.77 -1.80 8.00
C LEU A 42 -13.70 -1.05 8.79
N THR A 43 -12.54 -0.88 8.16
CA THR A 43 -11.44 -0.10 8.69
C THR A 43 -11.07 0.99 7.71
N ARG A 44 -11.13 2.25 8.15
CA ARG A 44 -10.54 3.35 7.40
C ARG A 44 -9.04 3.39 7.64
N MET A 45 -8.31 3.53 6.54
CA MET A 45 -6.86 3.60 6.53
C MET A 45 -6.43 4.99 6.07
N HIS A 46 -5.46 5.56 6.78
CA HIS A 46 -4.78 6.79 6.37
C HIS A 46 -3.28 6.51 6.32
N LEU A 47 -2.68 6.65 5.13
CA LEU A 47 -1.27 6.36 4.87
C LEU A 47 -0.73 7.23 3.72
N SER A 48 0.60 7.44 3.71
CA SER A 48 1.34 8.00 2.56
C SER A 48 1.50 6.92 1.48
N THR A 49 1.59 7.33 0.20
CA THR A 49 1.85 6.40 -0.92
C THR A 49 3.22 5.72 -0.82
N HIS A 50 4.13 6.28 -0.02
CA HIS A 50 5.47 5.76 0.24
C HIS A 50 5.56 4.92 1.54
N THR A 51 4.42 4.48 2.08
CA THR A 51 4.37 3.64 3.28
C THR A 51 4.71 2.19 2.94
N GLY A 52 5.67 1.60 3.64
CA GLY A 52 6.00 0.17 3.51
C GLY A 52 6.63 -0.18 2.16
N THR A 53 6.45 -1.43 1.71
CA THR A 53 6.90 -1.86 0.37
C THR A 53 5.96 -1.24 -0.68
N HIS A 54 6.48 -0.41 -1.58
CA HIS A 54 5.71 0.38 -2.53
C HIS A 54 6.44 0.54 -3.88
N ILE A 55 5.77 1.18 -4.85
CA ILE A 55 6.31 1.52 -6.17
C ILE A 55 6.19 3.02 -6.38
N ASP A 56 7.26 3.65 -6.86
CA ASP A 56 7.26 5.05 -7.26
C ASP A 56 6.87 5.21 -8.72
N ALA A 57 5.92 6.10 -8.99
CA ALA A 57 5.62 6.55 -10.35
C ALA A 57 6.51 7.73 -10.77
N PRO A 58 6.71 7.99 -12.07
CA PRO A 58 7.49 9.12 -12.56
C PRO A 58 7.09 10.47 -11.95
N ARG A 59 5.79 10.67 -11.67
CA ARG A 59 5.28 11.87 -11.00
C ARG A 59 5.93 12.15 -9.64
N HIS A 60 6.49 11.15 -8.96
CA HIS A 60 7.15 11.34 -7.67
C HIS A 60 8.35 12.31 -7.77
N PHE A 61 9.08 12.30 -8.89
CA PHE A 61 10.24 13.16 -9.11
C PHE A 61 10.11 14.11 -10.32
N LEU A 62 9.20 13.83 -11.25
CA LEU A 62 9.03 14.60 -12.47
C LEU A 62 7.67 15.31 -12.44
N LYS A 63 7.68 16.65 -12.51
CA LYS A 63 6.47 17.48 -12.47
C LYS A 63 5.40 17.05 -13.48
N GLU A 64 5.84 16.76 -14.71
CA GLU A 64 4.97 16.32 -15.81
C GLU A 64 4.95 14.78 -15.96
N GLY A 65 5.46 14.05 -14.96
CA GLY A 65 5.46 12.59 -14.95
C GLY A 65 4.04 12.01 -14.79
N CYS A 66 3.83 10.81 -15.35
CA CYS A 66 2.59 10.07 -15.13
C CYS A 66 2.52 9.55 -13.68
N GLY A 67 1.29 9.46 -13.16
CA GLY A 67 1.01 8.76 -11.90
C GLY A 67 0.95 7.25 -12.11
N VAL A 68 0.79 6.49 -11.03
CA VAL A 68 0.73 5.01 -11.04
C VAL A 68 -0.31 4.48 -12.04
N THR A 69 -1.47 5.15 -12.16
CA THR A 69 -2.55 4.76 -13.10
C THR A 69 -2.18 4.91 -14.58
N GLY A 70 -1.09 5.60 -14.91
CA GLY A 70 -0.59 5.78 -16.27
C GLY A 70 0.56 4.85 -16.65
N LEU A 71 0.94 3.91 -15.78
CA LEU A 71 1.98 2.92 -16.08
C LEU A 71 1.39 1.74 -16.85
N ALA A 72 2.15 1.19 -17.80
CA ALA A 72 1.79 -0.02 -18.52
C ALA A 72 1.83 -1.23 -17.57
N LEU A 73 0.83 -2.11 -17.62
CA LEU A 73 0.73 -3.25 -16.70
C LEU A 73 1.80 -4.31 -16.99
N GLU A 74 2.29 -4.39 -18.21
CA GLU A 74 3.35 -5.30 -18.65
C GLU A 74 4.71 -5.01 -18.01
N ALA A 75 4.84 -3.89 -17.30
CA ALA A 75 6.03 -3.53 -16.54
C ALA A 75 6.09 -4.23 -15.16
N PHE A 76 5.05 -4.98 -14.76
CA PHE A 76 4.92 -5.67 -13.48
C PHE A 76 4.71 -7.18 -13.69
#